data_AF-A0AAW0K6H4-F1
#
_entry.id   AF-A0AAW0K6H4-F1
#
_cell.length_a   1.000
_cell.length_b   1.000
_cell.length_c   1.000
_cell.angle_alpha   90.00
_cell.angle_beta   90.00
_cell.angle_gamma   90.00
#
_symmetry.space_group_name_H-M   'P 1'
#
loop_
_entity.id
_entity.type
_entity.pdbx_description
1 polymer ?
#
loop_
_entity_poly.entity_id
_entity_poly.type
_entity_poly.pdbx_seq_one_letter_code
_entity_poly.pdbx_strand_id
1 'polypeptide(L)'
;MSSLTFLRLSCCGLLGNFPTGMFQLPKLQLLELSYNPDLIGYLPSFYWSSPLKYFGVLNTGFFGEIPTSIGNLDYHLLLQTSPN
;
A
#
# COMPACT_ATOMS: atom_id res chain seq x y z
N MET A 1 10.16 -13.06 13.82
CA MET A 1 9.78 -12.63 12.46
C MET A 1 8.27 -12.66 12.35
N SER A 2 7.64 -11.60 11.84
CA SER A 2 6.18 -11.54 11.71
C SER A 2 5.67 -12.63 10.76
N SER A 3 4.56 -13.27 11.13
CA SER A 3 3.82 -14.22 10.30
C SER A 3 2.71 -13.57 9.49
N LEU A 4 2.61 -12.24 9.52
CA LEU A 4 1.52 -11.51 8.87
C LEU A 4 1.60 -11.68 7.35
N THR A 5 0.53 -12.23 6.78
CA THR A 5 0.40 -12.53 5.35
C THR A 5 -0.66 -11.66 4.68
N PHE A 6 -1.74 -11.33 5.39
CA PHE A 6 -2.83 -10.50 4.89
C PHE A 6 -3.19 -9.46 5.94
N LEU A 7 -3.33 -8.21 5.50
CA LEU A 7 -3.83 -7.12 6.33
C LEU A 7 -4.87 -6.34 5.52
N ARG A 8 -6.11 -6.30 6.02
CA ARG A 8 -7.17 -5.42 5.51
C ARG A 8 -7.63 -4.49 6.61
N LEU A 9 -7.53 -3.20 6.35
CA LEU A 9 -7.96 -2.12 7.23
C LEU A 9 -8.76 -1.08 6.45
N SER A 10 -9.59 -1.54 5.52
CA SER A 10 -10.47 -0.66 4.74
C SER A 10 -11.55 -0.03 5.61
N CYS A 11 -11.88 1.24 5.38
CA CYS A 11 -12.91 1.99 6.13
C CYS A 11 -12.72 1.96 7.66
N CYS A 12 -11.48 1.93 8.15
CA CYS A 12 -11.19 1.81 9.58
C CYS A 12 -10.98 3.17 10.28
N GLY A 13 -11.09 4.28 9.56
CA GLY A 13 -10.82 5.62 10.10
C GLY A 13 -9.35 5.79 10.51
N LEU A 14 -8.43 5.17 9.77
CA LEU A 14 -6.99 5.31 10.01
C LEU A 14 -6.55 6.74 9.70
N LEU A 15 -5.70 7.28 10.56
CA LEU A 15 -5.21 8.67 10.51
C LEU A 15 -3.69 8.70 10.57
N GLY A 16 -3.07 9.74 9.99
CA GLY A 16 -1.64 10.03 10.14
C GLY A 16 -0.75 9.21 9.20
N ASN A 17 0.53 9.04 9.55
CA ASN A 17 1.50 8.41 8.65
C ASN A 17 1.50 6.87 8.75
N PHE A 18 1.36 6.21 7.61
CA PHE A 18 1.48 4.76 7.50
C PHE A 18 2.95 4.31 7.65
N PRO A 19 3.23 3.30 8.49
CA PRO A 19 4.60 2.84 8.72
C PRO A 19 5.15 2.07 7.51
N THR A 20 6.16 2.62 6.84
CA THR A 20 6.80 2.03 5.66
C THR A 20 7.49 0.68 5.92
N GLY A 21 7.84 0.38 7.18
CA GLY A 21 8.35 -0.94 7.58
C GLY A 21 7.40 -2.11 7.29
N MET A 22 6.10 -1.84 7.10
CA MET A 22 5.11 -2.85 6.72
C MET A 22 5.43 -3.50 5.36
N PHE A 23 6.01 -2.74 4.42
CA PHE A 23 6.38 -3.23 3.09
C PHE A 23 7.57 -4.18 3.11
N GLN A 24 8.33 -4.20 4.21
CA GLN A 24 9.50 -5.06 4.43
C GLN A 24 9.14 -6.39 5.11
N LEU A 25 7.86 -6.61 5.43
CA LEU A 25 7.44 -7.84 6.08
C LEU A 25 7.64 -9.05 5.15
N PRO A 26 8.41 -10.07 5.57
CA PRO A 26 8.89 -11.13 4.68
C PRO A 26 7.82 -12.13 4.25
N LYS A 27 6.57 -11.97 4.71
CA LYS A 27 5.44 -12.83 4.37
C LYS A 27 4.19 -12.07 3.92
N LEU A 28 4.22 -10.74 3.93
CA LEU A 28 3.02 -9.93 3.66
C LEU A 28 2.70 -9.96 2.16
N GLN A 29 1.60 -10.60 1.79
CA GLN A 29 1.14 -10.76 0.42
C GLN A 29 0.01 -9.79 0.06
N LEU A 30 -0.79 -9.36 1.03
CA LEU A 30 -1.91 -8.45 0.81
C LEU A 30 -1.93 -7.35 1.85
N LEU A 31 -1.98 -6.11 1.37
CA LEU A 31 -2.19 -4.92 2.18
C LEU A 31 -3.31 -4.09 1.56
N GLU A 32 -4.42 -3.93 2.28
CA GLU A 32 -5.58 -3.16 1.86
C GLU A 32 -5.87 -2.08 2.90
N LEU A 33 -5.80 -0.83 2.49
CA LEU A 33 -5.91 0.38 3.33
C LEU A 33 -6.93 1.37 2.77
N SER A 34 -7.69 1.00 1.75
CA SER A 34 -8.60 1.91 1.06
C SER A 34 -9.63 2.54 2.00
N TYR A 35 -10.17 3.69 1.60
CA TYR A 35 -11.20 4.44 2.33
C TYR A 35 -10.76 4.86 3.74
N ASN A 36 -9.51 5.31 3.84
CA ASN A 36 -8.99 6.00 5.01
C ASN A 36 -8.43 7.36 4.55
N PRO A 37 -9.29 8.39 4.42
CA PRO A 37 -8.92 9.64 3.74
C PRO A 37 -7.79 10.41 4.43
N ASP A 38 -7.69 10.31 5.76
CA ASP A 38 -6.67 10.99 6.57
C ASP A 38 -5.40 10.13 6.79
N LEU A 39 -5.33 8.96 6.17
CA LEU A 39 -4.13 8.11 6.19
C LEU A 39 -3.18 8.58 5.10
N ILE A 40 -2.01 9.04 5.50
CA ILE A 40 -0.94 9.56 4.65
C ILE A 40 0.17 8.51 4.57
N GLY A 41 0.81 8.35 3.42
CA GLY A 41 1.91 7.41 3.29
C GLY A 41 2.71 7.64 2.02
N TYR A 42 3.97 7.21 2.04
CA TYR A 42 4.81 7.22 0.86
C TYR A 42 5.04 5.78 0.40
N LEU A 43 4.85 5.53 -0.89
CA LEU A 43 5.26 4.29 -1.54
C LEU A 43 6.79 4.21 -1.53
N PRO A 44 7.42 3.29 -0.76
CA PRO A 44 8.86 3.16 -0.80
C PRO A 44 9.29 2.70 -2.19
N SER A 45 10.53 3.03 -2.58
CA SER A 45 11.18 2.39 -3.71
C SER A 45 11.23 0.89 -3.45
N PHE A 46 10.32 0.11 -4.06
CA PHE A 46 10.20 -1.30 -3.77
C PHE A 46 11.52 -2.00 -4.15
N TYR A 47 12.21 -2.51 -3.15
CA TYR A 47 13.27 -3.48 -3.37
C TYR A 47 12.61 -4.80 -3.79
N TRP A 48 13.18 -5.43 -4.81
CA TRP A 48 12.71 -6.63 -5.52
C TRP A 48 12.39 -7.87 -4.66
N SER A 49 12.51 -7.80 -3.33
CA SER A 49 12.30 -8.90 -2.38
C SER A 49 10.97 -8.87 -1.63
N SER A 50 10.09 -7.89 -1.87
CA SER A 50 8.79 -7.87 -1.20
C SER A 50 7.88 -9.00 -1.72
N PRO A 51 7.28 -9.82 -0.84
CA PRO A 51 6.33 -10.87 -1.22
C PRO A 51 4.92 -10.30 -1.49
N LEU A 52 4.76 -8.97 -1.46
CA LEU A 52 3.48 -8.30 -1.66
C LEU A 52 2.97 -8.59 -3.07
N LYS A 53 1.70 -8.99 -3.16
CA LYS A 53 0.98 -9.31 -4.40
C LYS A 53 -0.22 -8.40 -4.64
N TYR A 54 -0.73 -7.79 -3.57
CA TYR A 54 -1.85 -6.88 -3.62
C TYR A 54 -1.60 -5.69 -2.69
N PHE A 55 -1.80 -4.49 -3.22
CA PHE A 55 -1.74 -3.24 -2.48
C PHE A 55 -2.92 -2.33 -2.88
N GLY A 56 -3.82 -2.09 -1.93
CA GLY A 56 -4.99 -1.23 -2.10
C GLY A 56 -4.89 0.01 -1.21
N VAL A 57 -4.98 1.20 -1.81
CA VAL A 57 -4.88 2.51 -1.13
C VAL A 57 -5.87 3.53 -1.71
N LEU A 58 -6.96 3.06 -2.31
CA LEU A 58 -7.98 3.94 -2.89
C LEU A 58 -8.55 4.87 -1.81
N ASN A 59 -8.72 6.16 -2.11
CA ASN A 59 -9.26 7.14 -1.16
C ASN A 59 -8.44 7.21 0.15
N THR A 60 -7.13 7.37 -0.01
CA THR A 60 -6.17 7.66 1.06
C THR A 60 -5.22 8.77 0.59
N GLY A 61 -4.46 9.36 1.50
CA GLY A 61 -3.39 10.33 1.22
C GLY A 61 -2.06 9.69 0.85
N PHE A 62 -2.04 8.49 0.26
CA PHE A 62 -0.80 7.87 -0.23
C PHE A 62 -0.28 8.55 -1.50
N PHE A 63 1.03 8.76 -1.58
CA PHE A 63 1.71 9.36 -2.73
C PHE A 63 3.05 8.67 -3.03
N GLY A 64 3.60 8.94 -4.22
CA GLY A 64 4.86 8.36 -4.70
C GLY A 64 4.70 7.69 -6.07
N GLU A 65 5.82 7.33 -6.67
CA GLU A 65 5.82 6.62 -7.95
C GLU A 65 5.64 5.13 -7.73
N ILE A 66 4.84 4.52 -8.60
CA ILE A 66 4.80 3.06 -8.75
C ILE A 66 6.07 2.68 -9.51
N PRO A 67 7.05 1.98 -8.90
CA PRO A 67 8.25 1.64 -9.64
C PRO A 67 7.90 0.78 -10.86
N THR A 68 8.55 1.02 -12.00
CA THR A 68 8.28 0.33 -13.27
C THR A 68 8.60 -1.17 -13.25
N SER A 69 9.30 -1.64 -12.21
CA SER A 69 9.69 -3.04 -11.96
C SER A 69 8.56 -3.97 -11.50
N ILE A 70 7.31 -3.50 -11.54
CA ILE A 70 6.16 -4.11 -10.88
C ILE A 70 5.43 -5.19 -11.68
N GLY A 71 6.06 -5.76 -12.70
CA GLY A 71 5.43 -6.64 -13.70
C GLY A 71 4.68 -7.88 -13.21
N ASN A 72 4.53 -8.13 -11.89
CA ASN A 72 3.73 -9.20 -11.28
C ASN A 72 2.73 -8.73 -10.20
N LEU A 73 2.58 -7.43 -9.98
CA LEU A 73 1.66 -6.87 -8.99
C LEU A 73 0.36 -6.45 -9.68
N ASP A 74 -0.74 -7.11 -9.31
CA ASP A 74 -2.09 -6.76 -9.79
C ASP A 74 -2.54 -5.52 -9.02
N TYR A 75 -2.08 -4.36 -9.49
CA TYR A 75 -2.43 -3.10 -8.89
C TYR A 75 -3.78 -2.63 -9.40
N HIS A 76 -4.80 -2.78 -8.56
CA HIS A 76 -5.92 -1.84 -8.56
C HIS A 76 -5.49 -0.52 -7.90
N LEU A 77 -4.41 0.08 -8.41
CA LEU A 77 -4.10 1.49 -8.22
C LEU A 77 -5.09 2.26 -9.10
N LEU A 78 -6.32 2.38 -8.59
CA LEU A 78 -7.14 3.53 -8.88
C LEU A 78 -6.45 4.72 -8.20
N LEU A 79 -5.32 5.15 -8.79
CA LEU A 79 -4.77 6.47 -8.55
C LEU A 79 -5.96 7.40 -8.75
N GLN A 80 -6.32 8.14 -7.70
CA GLN A 80 -7.24 9.24 -7.87
C GLN A 80 -6.67 10.09 -9.01
N THR A 81 -7.34 10.07 -10.16
CA THR A 81 -7.31 11.21 -11.05
C THR A 81 -8.04 12.30 -10.28
N SER A 82 -7.34 13.00 -9.39
CA SER A 82 -7.86 14.27 -8.89
C SER A 82 -7.84 15.22 -10.08
N PRO A 83 -8.98 15.77 -10.52
CA PRO A 83 -8.95 16.95 -11.36
C PRO A 83 -8.52 18.10 -10.46
N ASN A 84 -7.30 18.59 -10.68
CA ASN A 84 -6.90 19.98 -10.49
C ASN A 84 -5.64 20.24 -11.32
#